data_AF-C3MAR9-F1
#
_entry.id   AF-C3MAR9-F1
#
_cell.length_a   1.000
_cell.length_b   1.000
_cell.length_c   1.000
_cell.angle_alpha   90.00
_cell.angle_beta   90.00
_cell.angle_gamma   90.00
#
_symmetry.space_group_name_H-M   'P 1'
#
loop_
_entity.id
_entity.type
_entity.pdbx_description
1 polymer ?
#
loop_
_entity_poly.entity_id
_entity_poly.type
_entity_poly.pdbx_seq_one_letter_code
_entity_poly.pdbx_strand_id
1 'polypeptide(L)' 'MQNDNDNSPGHAKRPLSPAALRALKEAEERRRAEEQAAMPQEFGGRGGLDPARFGDWEIKGRAIDF' A
#
# COMPACT_ATOMS: atom_id res chain seq x y z
N MET A 1 -21.99 2.65 -3.93
CA MET A 1 -20.75 2.33 -4.67
C MET A 1 -20.15 1.12 -3.98
N GLN A 2 -20.35 -0.10 -4.50
CA GLN A 2 -19.80 -1.32 -3.91
C GLN A 2 -18.27 -1.31 -4.05
N ASN A 3 -17.56 -1.49 -2.94
CA ASN A 3 -16.12 -1.69 -2.92
C ASN A 3 -15.84 -3.20 -3.07
N ASP A 4 -15.51 -3.62 -4.29
CA ASP A 4 -15.13 -5.00 -4.64
C ASP A 4 -13.69 -5.30 -4.18
N ASN A 5 -13.47 -5.38 -2.87
CA ASN A 5 -12.16 -5.79 -2.33
C ASN A 5 -12.04 -7.32 -2.37
N ASP A 6 -11.62 -7.85 -3.52
CA ASP A 6 -11.54 -9.27 -3.87
C ASP A 6 -10.30 -9.98 -3.25
N ASN A 7 -9.89 -9.58 -2.04
CA ASN A 7 -8.71 -10.13 -1.35
C ASN A 7 -9.04 -11.43 -0.60
N SER A 8 -9.51 -12.44 -1.34
CA SER A 8 -9.79 -13.78 -0.80
C SER A 8 -8.97 -14.82 -1.58
N PRO A 9 -8.13 -15.64 -0.92
CA PRO A 9 -7.14 -16.51 -1.58
C PRO A 9 -7.74 -17.65 -2.43
N GLY A 10 -9.08 -17.74 -2.54
CA GLY A 10 -9.81 -18.75 -3.32
C GLY A 10 -10.56 -18.24 -4.54
N HIS A 11 -10.57 -16.93 -4.83
CA HIS A 11 -11.27 -16.39 -6.01
C HIS A 11 -10.38 -16.44 -7.27
N ALA A 12 -10.93 -16.97 -8.37
CA ALA A 12 -10.28 -16.92 -9.67
C ALA A 12 -10.10 -15.46 -10.10
N LYS A 13 -8.85 -15.03 -10.32
CA LYS A 13 -8.53 -13.67 -10.77
C LYS A 13 -9.29 -13.37 -12.06
N ARG A 14 -10.22 -12.41 -12.02
CA ARG A 14 -10.91 -11.95 -13.22
C ARG A 14 -9.89 -11.41 -14.23
N PRO A 15 -10.06 -11.69 -15.54
CA PRO A 15 -9.16 -11.12 -16.54
C PRO A 15 -9.22 -9.58 -16.48
N LEU A 16 -8.04 -8.95 -16.55
CA LEU A 16 -7.90 -7.49 -16.51
C LEU A 16 -8.53 -6.86 -17.75
N SER A 17 -9.29 -5.78 -17.55
CA SER A 17 -9.82 -5.01 -18.67
C SER A 17 -8.69 -4.27 -19.42
N PRO A 18 -8.88 -3.91 -20.71
CA PRO A 18 -7.90 -3.12 -21.46
C PRO A 18 -7.58 -1.76 -20.82
N ALA A 19 -8.53 -1.18 -20.08
CA ALA A 19 -8.31 0.05 -19.31
C ALA A 19 -7.39 -0.19 -18.10
N ALA A 20 -7.57 -1.30 -17.38
CA ALA A 20 -6.72 -1.67 -16.25
C ALA A 20 -5.27 -1.93 -16.68
N LEU A 21 -5.07 -2.59 -17.83
CA LEU A 21 -3.74 -2.83 -18.39
C LEU A 21 -3.01 -1.52 -18.72
N ARG A 22 -3.70 -0.54 -19.31
CA ARG A 22 -3.12 0.78 -19.59
C ARG A 22 -2.74 1.53 -18.31
N ALA A 23 -3.61 1.52 -17.31
CA ALA A 23 -3.34 2.16 -16.02
C ALA A 23 -2.12 1.55 -15.31
N LEU A 24 -1.98 0.22 -15.35
CA LEU A 24 -0.82 -0.46 -14.77
C LEU A 24 0.48 -0.08 -15.48
N LYS A 25 0.45 0.02 -16.81
CA LYS A 25 1.61 0.43 -17.61
C LYS A 25 2.04 1.86 -17.29
N GLU A 26 1.10 2.81 -17.22
CA GLU A 26 1.41 4.20 -16.83
C GLU A 26 1.96 4.29 -15.40
N ALA A 27 1.39 3.53 -14.46
CA ALA A 27 1.88 3.48 -13.08
C ALA A 27 3.29 2.88 -12.99
N GLU A 28 3.61 1.89 -13.83
CA GLU A 28 4.96 1.32 -13.92
C GLU A 28 5.95 2.31 -14.53
N GLU A 29 5.56 3.02 -15.59
CA GLU A 29 6.37 4.08 -16.19
C GLU A 29 6.65 5.20 -15.16
N ARG A 30 5.66 5.57 -14.35
CA ARG A 30 5.84 6.52 -13.24
C ARG A 30 6.80 6.01 -12.18
N ARG A 31 6.64 4.77 -11.69
CA ARG A 31 7.55 4.16 -10.71
C ARG A 31 8.97 4.01 -11.24
N ARG A 32 9.16 3.86 -12.55
CA ARG A 32 10.48 3.77 -13.19
C ARG A 32 11.11 5.14 -13.39
N ALA A 33 10.30 6.17 -13.61
CA ALA A 33 10.74 7.56 -13.74
C ALA A 33 11.00 8.23 -12.39
N GLU A 34 10.28 7.82 -11.34
CA GLU A 34 10.62 8.15 -9.96
C GLU A 34 11.89 7.41 -9.57
N GLU A 35 13.00 8.14 -9.47
CA GLU A 35 14.14 7.66 -8.71
C GLU A 35 13.65 7.40 -7.28
N GLN A 36 13.68 6.13 -6.87
CA GLN A 36 13.49 5.78 -5.46
C GLN A 36 14.63 6.46 -4.72
N ALA A 37 14.35 7.64 -4.16
CA ALA A 37 15.24 8.28 -3.23
C ALA A 37 15.59 7.22 -2.19
N ALA A 38 16.86 6.85 -2.12
CA ALA A 38 17.36 5.89 -1.15
C ALA A 38 17.25 6.55 0.23
N MET A 39 16.05 6.54 0.78
CA MET A 39 15.82 6.96 2.14
C MET A 39 16.52 5.94 3.04
N PRO A 40 17.28 6.41 4.04
CA PRO A 40 17.90 5.49 4.98
C PRO A 40 16.80 4.61 5.58
N GLN A 41 17.05 3.30 5.58
CA GLN A 41 16.14 2.34 6.17
C GLN A 41 15.94 2.71 7.64
N GLU A 42 14.71 3.03 8.03
CA GLU A 42 14.39 3.24 9.43
C GLU A 42 14.45 1.89 10.16
N PHE A 43 15.41 1.74 11.07
CA PHE A 43 15.54 0.58 11.93
C PHE A 43 14.93 0.88 13.30
N GLY A 44 14.06 -0.02 13.79
CA GLY A 44 13.44 0.12 15.11
C GLY A 44 12.20 1.03 15.15
N GLY A 45 11.81 1.66 14.04
CA GLY A 45 10.51 2.30 13.92
C GLY A 45 9.39 1.27 13.73
N ARG A 46 8.14 1.60 14.10
CA ARG A 46 6.98 0.72 13.90
C ARG A 46 6.69 0.38 12.41
N GLY A 47 7.32 1.11 11.47
CA GLY A 47 6.98 1.09 10.06
C GLY A 47 5.60 1.73 9.80
N GLY A 48 5.37 2.20 8.57
CA GLY A 48 4.10 2.81 8.19
C GLY A 48 3.91 4.27 8.63
N LEU A 49 2.71 4.79 8.41
CA LEU A 49 2.37 6.20 8.59
C LEU A 49 2.40 6.65 10.06
N ASP A 50 2.67 7.94 10.29
CA ASP A 50 2.81 8.59 11.60
C ASP A 50 1.55 8.49 12.50
N PRO A 51 1.58 7.88 13.71
CA PRO A 51 0.42 7.68 14.57
C PRO A 51 -0.12 9.00 15.07
N ALA A 52 0.76 9.99 15.26
CA ALA A 52 0.38 11.32 15.70
C ALA A 52 -0.45 12.02 14.62
N ARG A 53 -0.19 11.71 13.34
CA ARG A 53 -0.96 12.27 12.21
C ARG A 53 -2.25 11.52 11.94
N PHE A 54 -2.25 10.20 12.10
CA PHE A 54 -3.36 9.33 11.67
C PHE A 54 -4.17 8.73 12.81
N GLY A 55 -3.78 8.96 14.07
CA GLY A 55 -4.45 8.43 15.25
C GLY A 55 -4.26 6.93 15.49
N ASP A 56 -3.43 6.27 14.68
CA ASP A 56 -3.22 4.81 14.73
C ASP A 56 -2.04 4.46 15.64
N TRP A 57 -2.30 4.50 16.94
CA TRP A 57 -1.35 4.08 17.99
C TRP A 57 -1.46 2.58 18.31
N GLU A 58 -2.30 1.84 17.59
CA GLU A 58 -2.57 0.44 17.89
C GLU A 58 -1.64 -0.49 17.11
N ILE A 59 -0.85 -1.28 17.83
CA ILE A 59 -0.07 -2.37 17.27
C ILE A 59 -0.62 -3.69 17.83
N LYS A 60 -1.19 -4.53 16.95
CA LYS A 60 -1.81 -5.82 17.31
C LYS A 60 -2.92 -5.68 18.37
N GLY A 61 -3.74 -4.61 18.29
CA GLY A 61 -4.86 -4.36 19.19
C GLY A 61 -4.45 -3.84 20.58
N ARG A 62 -3.23 -3.31 20.71
CA ARG A 62 -2.77 -2.61 21.90
C ARG A 62 -2.30 -1.22 21.52
N ALA A 63 -2.83 -0.20 22.18
CA ALA A 63 -2.26 1.14 22.12
C ALA A 63 -0.85 1.10 22.72
N ILE A 64 0.15 1.42 21.91
CA ILE A 64 1.55 1.53 22.33
C ILE A 64 1.92 3.01 22.21
N ASP A 65 2.02 3.66 23.36
CA ASP A 65 2.77 4.90 23.51
C ASP A 65 4.17 4.52 24.02
N PHE A 66 5.22 5.30 23.72
CA PHE A 66 6.69 5.07 23.93
C PHE A 66 7.40 3.97 23.12
#